data_AF-A0A0K0D969-F1
#
_entry.id   AF-A0A0K0D969-F1
#
_cell.length_a   1.000
_cell.length_b   1.000
_cell.length_c   1.000
_cell.angle_alpha   90.00
_cell.angle_beta   90.00
_cell.angle_gamma   90.00
#
_symmetry.space_group_name_H-M   'P 1'
#
loop_
_entity.id
_entity.type
_entity.pdbx_description
1 polymer ?
#
loop_
_entity_poly.entity_id
_entity_poly.type
_entity_poly.pdbx_seq_one_letter_code
_entity_poly.pdbx_strand_id
1 'polypeptide(L)' 'MQLSPAQRQFIGKTVNVSTFAIQWGFVPFVVYLGFRKGPEPLPNGQIVPFTLFSLLWG' A
#
# COMPACT_ATOMS: atom_id res chain seq x y z
N MET A 1 21.44 12.21 25.20
CA MET A 1 20.05 12.52 25.61
C MET A 1 19.36 11.20 25.95
N GLN A 2 18.93 11.00 27.20
CA GLN A 2 18.21 9.78 27.59
C GLN A 2 16.71 10.01 27.43
N LEU A 3 16.06 9.21 26.59
CA LEU A 3 14.60 9.21 26.47
C LEU A 3 13.97 8.63 27.73
N SER A 4 12.90 9.27 28.22
CA SER A 4 12.10 8.74 29.33
C SER A 4 11.46 7.39 28.93
N PRO A 5 11.12 6.52 29.91
CA PRO A 5 10.49 5.23 29.63
C PRO A 5 9.21 5.35 28.79
N ALA A 6 8.39 6.35 29.07
CA ALA A 6 7.15 6.62 28.34
C ALA A 6 7.42 6.98 26.86
N GLN A 7 8.44 7.81 26.60
CA GLN A 7 8.82 8.16 25.23
C GLN A 7 9.34 6.95 24.45
N ARG A 8 10.14 6.09 25.08
CA ARG A 8 10.64 4.86 24.44
C ARG A 8 9.50 3.90 24.08
N GLN A 9 8.56 3.71 25.00
CA GLN A 9 7.39 2.86 24.77
C GLN A 9 6.51 3.40 23.65
N PHE A 10 6.28 4.72 23.63
CA PHE A 10 5.50 5.36 22.57
C PHE A 10 6.16 5.16 21.19
N ILE A 11 7.46 5.41 21.08
CA ILE A 11 8.22 5.22 19.83
C ILE A 11 8.15 3.77 19.38
N GLY A 12 8.41 2.81 20.29
CA GLY A 12 8.33 1.38 19.98
C GLY A 12 6.95 0.96 19.48
N LYS A 13 5.88 1.45 20.13
CA LYS A 13 4.51 1.17 19.71
C LYS A 13 4.20 1.77 18.33
N THR A 14 4.60 3.02 18.09
CA THR A 14 4.39 3.69 16.81
C THR A 14 5.11 2.95 15.69
N VAL A 15 6.38 2.57 15.88
CA VAL A 15 7.14 1.80 14.88
C VAL A 15 6.45 0.47 14.58
N ASN A 16 6.02 -0.27 15.59
CA ASN A 16 5.33 -1.55 15.38
C ASN A 16 4.02 -1.39 14.60
N VAL A 17 3.21 -0.38 14.95
CA VAL A 17 1.94 -0.11 14.26
C VAL A 17 2.21 0.34 12.82
N SER A 18 3.20 1.20 12.58
CA SER A 18 3.59 1.64 11.24
C SER A 18 4.07 0.47 10.38
N THR A 19 4.92 -0.40 10.93
CA THR A 19 5.39 -1.61 10.23
C THR A 19 4.22 -2.52 9.86
N PHE A 20 3.30 -2.77 10.80
CA PHE A 20 2.11 -3.57 10.53
C PHE A 20 1.23 -2.94 9.44
N ALA A 21 1.00 -1.63 9.51
CA ALA A 21 0.20 -0.91 8.53
C ALA A 21 0.80 -0.93 7.13
N ILE A 22 2.13 -0.79 7.01
CA ILE A 22 2.81 -0.87 5.71
C ILE A 22 2.76 -2.32 5.19
N GLN A 23 3.10 -3.30 6.01
CA GLN A 23 3.17 -4.71 5.59
C GLN A 23 1.84 -5.22 5.03
N TRP A 24 0.71 -4.87 5.67
CA TRP A 24 -0.61 -5.34 5.24
C TRP A 24 -1.38 -4.33 4.39
N GLY A 25 -1.08 -3.04 4.51
CA GLY A 25 -1.77 -1.97 3.78
C GLY A 25 -1.19 -1.66 2.42
N PHE A 26 0.08 -2.00 2.16
CA PHE A 26 0.76 -1.64 0.91
C PHE A 26 0.05 -2.21 -0.33
N VAL A 27 -0.17 -3.53 -0.38
CA VAL A 27 -0.79 -4.19 -1.54
C VAL A 27 -2.23 -3.69 -1.78
N PRO A 28 -3.14 -3.67 -0.78
CA PRO A 28 -4.48 -3.11 -0.96
C PRO A 28 -4.46 -1.66 -1.45
N PHE A 29 -3.53 -0.84 -0.96
CA PHE A 29 -3.41 0.55 -1.36
C PHE A 29 -2.99 0.70 -2.82
N VAL A 30 -2.01 -0.09 -3.29
CA VAL A 30 -1.59 -0.09 -4.70
C VAL A 30 -2.73 -0.54 -5.61
N VAL A 31 -3.45 -1.60 -5.23
CA VAL A 31 -4.62 -2.08 -5.99
C VAL A 31 -5.70 -0.99 -6.10
N TYR A 32 -5.99 -0.31 -4.99
CA TYR A 32 -6.93 0.82 -4.98
C TYR A 32 -6.49 1.94 -5.93
N LEU A 33 -5.20 2.30 -5.94
CA LEU A 33 -4.67 3.29 -6.86
C LEU A 33 -4.80 2.85 -8.32
N GLY A 34 -4.53 1.57 -8.62
CA GLY A 34 -4.71 1.00 -9.97
C GLY A 34 -6.14 1.14 -10.48
N PHE A 35 -7.15 0.87 -9.64
CA PHE A 35 -8.55 1.09 -10.00
C PHE A 35 -8.92 2.57 -10.13
N ARG A 36 -8.38 3.43 -9.26
CA ARG A 36 -8.76 4.85 -9.23
C ARG A 36 -8.10 5.68 -10.33
N LYS A 37 -6.84 5.39 -10.68
CA LYS A 37 -6.07 6.13 -11.69
C LYS A 37 -6.17 5.49 -13.08
N GLY A 38 -6.56 4.22 -13.13
CA GLY A 38 -6.62 3.46 -14.37
C GLY A 38 -5.22 3.01 -14.81
N PRO A 39 -5.16 2.00 -15.70
CA PRO A 39 -3.91 1.51 -16.25
C PRO A 39 -3.34 2.46 -17.30
N GLU A 40 -2.01 2.43 -17.43
CA GLU A 40 -1.32 3.16 -18.49
C GLU A 40 -1.67 2.57 -19.88
N PRO A 41 -1.87 3.40 -20.91
CA PRO A 41 -2.12 2.90 -22.25
C PRO A 41 -0.95 2.04 -22.76
N LEU A 42 -1.28 0.93 -23.41
CA LEU A 42 -0.29 0.12 -24.13
C LEU A 42 0.30 0.93 -25.32
N PRO A 43 1.45 0.53 -25.89
CA PRO A 43 2.08 1.23 -27.01
C PRO A 43 1.19 1.39 -28.26
N ASN A 44 0.15 0.55 -28.38
CA ASN A 44 -0.86 0.62 -29.43
C ASN A 44 -2.05 1.54 -29.09
N GLY A 45 -2.01 2.26 -27.96
CA GLY A 45 -3.07 3.13 -27.46
C GLY A 45 -4.23 2.41 -26.78
N GLN A 46 -4.16 1.09 -26.62
CA GLN A 46 -5.21 0.31 -25.98
C GLN A 46 -5.15 0.45 -24.46
N ILE A 47 -6.30 0.73 -23.83
CA ILE A 47 -6.45 0.73 -22.37
C ILE A 47 -7.19 -0.55 -21.99
N VAL A 48 -6.48 -1.51 -21.40
CA VAL A 48 -7.09 -2.74 -20.89
C VAL A 48 -7.69 -2.45 -19.51
N PRO A 49 -9.00 -2.59 -19.30
CA PRO A 49 -9.62 -2.25 -18.03
C PRO A 49 -9.09 -3.15 -16.92
N PHE A 50 -8.64 -2.54 -15.83
CA PHE A 50 -8.27 -3.25 -14.62
C PHE A 50 -9.56 -3.75 -13.95
N THR A 51 -9.73 -5.06 -13.81
CA THR A 51 -10.90 -5.70 -13.21
C THR A 51 -10.49 -6.58 -12.03
N LEU A 52 -11.45 -6.95 -11.17
CA LEU A 52 -11.16 -7.88 -10.07
C LEU A 52 -10.71 -9.26 -10.57
N PHE A 53 -11.23 -9.72 -11.71
CA PHE A 53 -10.83 -11.00 -12.30
C PHE A 53 -9.41 -10.95 -12.88
N SER A 54 -8.98 -9.81 -13.44
CA SER A 54 -7.59 -9.64 -13.91
C SER A 54 -6.57 -9.60 -12.78
N LEU A 55 -6.97 -9.39 -11.51
CA LEU A 55 -6.07 -9.54 -10.37
C LEU A 55 -5.87 -11.01 -9.97
N LEU A 56 -6.86 -11.86 -10.22
CA LEU A 56 -6.84 -13.27 -9.83
C LEU A 56 -6.12 -14.14 -10.87
N TRP A 57 -6.21 -13.76 -12.14
CA TRP A 57 -5.77 -14.55 -13.30
C TRP A 57 -5.08 -13.73 -14.40
N GLY A 58 -4.57 -12.55 -14.05
CA GLY A 58 -3.97 -11.59 -14.99
C GLY A 58 -2.84 -12.13 -15.84
#